data_AF-A0A7S3U6I5-F1
#
_entry.id   AF-A0A7S3U6I5-F1
#
_cell.length_a   1.000
_cell.length_b   1.000
_cell.length_c   1.000
_cell.angle_alpha   90.00
_cell.angle_beta   90.00
_cell.angle_gamma   90.00
#
_symmetry.space_group_name_H-M   'P 1'
#
loop_
_entity.id
_entity.type
_entity.pdbx_description
1 polymer ?
#
loop_
_entity_poly.entity_id
_entity_poly.type
_entity_poly.pdbx_seq_one_letter_code
_entity_poly.pdbx_strand_id
1 'polypeptide(L)'
;PPTAPVQDLSVGVASLLHEAFSTMDFAPEKKSALFDLLQLLCVAGPGGDTCRSSACAMRASLEQEWDSLITQATISHDEEYTPITPFTVTHLDFARVEHEHRWCNRPWPDFASESWSWCMGRTPGARGYTCGLWMVFHSLLAGADDLVSKAGDTALASLPQPPVEIVRGTVASFFACQSCRDHFLAIPISPTDKATTQAQMLWLWSAHNQATARIAVEDLQHNPNAPPRGQWPSPQACPTCQGLDGQYDTVEVVKHIQHFYGGALYDSSQGGAGGAPAIAGAVAAAPVESGATNMAARVKNGAQATAASASGFMHKLIGKYEQPRVHVQIFYFTVCPHCELFFKLGLKPFIEAQLPGDLVTVSILPIYPPILHAL
;
A
#
# COMPACT_ATOMS: atom_id res chain seq x y z
N PRO A 1 1.35 20.33 10.87
CA PRO A 1 2.53 19.85 11.63
C PRO A 1 3.78 20.55 11.07
N PRO A 2 4.87 20.69 11.84
CA PRO A 2 6.09 21.32 11.34
C PRO A 2 6.81 20.46 10.29
N THR A 3 6.65 19.14 10.36
CA THR A 3 7.18 18.16 9.40
C THR A 3 6.09 17.17 8.96
N ALA A 4 6.38 16.42 7.91
CA ALA A 4 5.59 15.30 7.44
C ALA A 4 5.45 14.23 8.54
N PRO A 5 4.22 13.83 8.92
CA PRO A 5 4.06 12.81 9.96
C PRO A 5 4.58 11.45 9.51
N VAL A 6 5.43 10.84 10.34
CA VAL A 6 6.03 9.52 10.08
C VAL A 6 4.96 8.44 9.90
N GLN A 7 3.84 8.52 10.63
CA GLN A 7 2.72 7.60 10.49
C GLN A 7 2.10 7.65 9.09
N ASP A 8 1.76 8.85 8.58
CA ASP A 8 1.20 8.98 7.23
C ASP A 8 2.19 8.54 6.14
N LEU A 9 3.49 8.77 6.34
CA LEU A 9 4.52 8.28 5.42
C LEU A 9 4.64 6.75 5.46
N SER A 10 4.61 6.15 6.65
CA SER A 10 4.73 4.70 6.82
C SER A 10 3.55 3.97 6.20
N VAL A 11 2.33 4.41 6.51
CA VAL A 11 1.08 3.91 5.91
C VAL A 11 1.05 4.20 4.40
N GLY A 12 1.55 5.37 3.99
CA GLY A 12 1.65 5.77 2.59
C GLY A 12 2.52 4.82 1.76
N VAL A 13 3.74 4.52 2.22
CA VAL A 13 4.63 3.59 1.51
C VAL A 13 4.05 2.17 1.51
N ALA A 14 3.55 1.70 2.64
CA ALA A 14 2.94 0.37 2.72
C ALA A 14 1.75 0.25 1.76
N SER A 15 0.88 1.26 1.70
CA SER A 15 -0.26 1.27 0.77
C SER A 15 0.19 1.33 -0.70
N LEU A 16 1.22 2.13 -1.02
CA LEU A 16 1.77 2.21 -2.37
C LEU A 16 2.37 0.86 -2.83
N LEU A 17 3.13 0.20 -1.96
CA LEU A 17 3.73 -1.10 -2.27
C LEU A 17 2.66 -2.18 -2.41
N HIS A 18 1.65 -2.20 -1.54
CA HIS A 18 0.51 -3.10 -1.66
C HIS A 18 -0.17 -2.95 -3.03
N GLU A 19 -0.49 -1.71 -3.44
CA GLU A 19 -1.11 -1.44 -4.75
C GLU A 19 -0.20 -1.84 -5.91
N ALA A 20 1.12 -1.64 -5.77
CA ALA A 20 2.08 -2.07 -6.76
C ALA A 20 2.06 -3.60 -6.91
N PHE A 21 2.07 -4.37 -5.81
CA PHE A 21 2.06 -5.83 -5.87
C PHE A 21 0.73 -6.42 -6.31
N SER A 22 -0.38 -5.83 -5.88
CA SER A 22 -1.73 -6.34 -6.14
C SER A 22 -2.27 -5.92 -7.52
N THR A 23 -1.48 -5.19 -8.31
CA THR A 23 -1.90 -4.75 -9.63
C THR A 23 -2.14 -5.95 -10.57
N MET A 24 -3.28 -5.92 -11.26
CA MET A 24 -3.59 -6.91 -12.29
C MET A 24 -2.70 -6.71 -13.52
N ASP A 25 -2.35 -7.82 -14.18
CA ASP A 25 -1.53 -7.85 -15.38
C ASP A 25 -0.15 -7.18 -15.23
N PHE A 26 0.78 -7.91 -14.60
CA PHE A 26 2.18 -7.55 -14.39
C PHE A 26 3.01 -7.67 -15.67
N ALA A 27 2.71 -6.80 -16.64
CA ALA A 27 3.51 -6.65 -17.85
C ALA A 27 4.97 -6.26 -17.53
N PRO A 28 5.94 -6.50 -18.45
CA PRO A 28 7.35 -6.18 -18.22
C PRO A 28 7.61 -4.73 -17.77
N GLU A 29 6.80 -3.78 -18.22
CA GLU A 29 6.88 -2.37 -17.85
C GLU A 29 6.57 -2.16 -16.36
N LYS A 30 5.57 -2.87 -15.82
CA LYS A 30 5.22 -2.84 -14.40
C LYS A 30 6.29 -3.51 -13.56
N LYS A 31 6.89 -4.61 -14.04
CA LYS A 31 8.08 -5.18 -13.38
C LYS A 31 9.19 -4.14 -13.25
N SER A 32 9.53 -3.46 -14.35
CA SER A 32 10.55 -2.41 -14.33
C SER A 32 10.20 -1.28 -13.36
N ALA A 33 8.97 -0.77 -13.41
CA ALA A 33 8.52 0.30 -12.51
C ALA A 33 8.56 -0.11 -11.04
N LEU A 34 8.21 -1.36 -10.71
CA LEU A 34 8.30 -1.88 -9.34
C LEU A 34 9.74 -1.91 -8.85
N PHE A 35 10.66 -2.39 -9.68
CA PHE A 35 12.07 -2.52 -9.31
C PHE A 35 12.73 -1.15 -9.17
N ASP A 36 12.38 -0.19 -10.02
CA ASP A 36 12.81 1.20 -9.92
C ASP A 36 12.30 1.84 -8.62
N LEU A 37 11.01 1.64 -8.30
CA LEU A 37 10.41 2.14 -7.06
C LEU A 37 11.12 1.56 -5.83
N LEU A 38 11.34 0.24 -5.79
CA LEU A 38 12.03 -0.41 -4.69
C LEU A 38 13.49 0.05 -4.57
N GLN A 39 14.17 0.30 -5.69
CA GLN A 39 15.53 0.86 -5.67
C GLN A 39 15.53 2.29 -5.13
N LEU A 40 14.56 3.13 -5.51
CA LEU A 40 14.43 4.48 -4.98
C LEU A 40 14.10 4.47 -3.49
N LEU A 41 13.22 3.57 -3.03
CA LEU A 41 12.94 3.37 -1.60
C LEU A 41 14.17 2.87 -0.84
N CYS A 42 14.96 1.97 -1.43
CA CYS A 42 16.21 1.47 -0.86
C CYS A 42 17.23 2.59 -0.65
N VAL A 43 17.33 3.54 -1.58
CA VAL A 43 18.33 4.61 -1.55
C VAL A 43 17.87 5.84 -0.75
N ALA A 44 16.63 6.27 -0.97
CA ALA A 44 16.10 7.56 -0.53
C ALA A 44 14.74 7.44 0.20
N GLY A 45 14.31 6.22 0.55
CA GLY A 45 13.03 6.00 1.23
C GLY A 45 12.94 6.66 2.61
N PRO A 46 11.73 7.10 3.02
CA PRO A 46 11.48 7.61 4.37
C PRO A 46 11.56 6.50 5.43
N GLY A 47 11.70 6.87 6.70
CA GLY A 47 11.73 5.91 7.82
C GLY A 47 13.11 5.35 8.18
N GLY A 48 14.18 5.97 7.68
CA GLY A 48 15.56 5.68 8.06
C GLY A 48 16.11 4.35 7.54
N ASP A 49 17.26 3.93 8.09
CA ASP A 49 18.02 2.77 7.61
C ASP A 49 17.23 1.47 7.65
N THR A 50 16.35 1.31 8.64
CA THR A 50 15.52 0.11 8.79
C THR A 50 14.59 -0.09 7.59
N CYS A 51 13.84 0.96 7.22
CA CYS A 51 12.92 0.92 6.10
C CYS A 51 13.66 0.80 4.76
N ARG A 52 14.74 1.56 4.58
CA ARG A 52 15.61 1.46 3.39
C ARG A 52 16.15 0.04 3.22
N SER A 53 16.67 -0.57 4.28
CA SER A 53 17.17 -1.95 4.25
C SER A 53 16.08 -2.95 3.88
N SER A 54 14.85 -2.76 4.38
CA SER A 54 13.71 -3.59 3.97
C SER A 54 13.44 -3.48 2.45
N ALA A 55 13.45 -2.27 1.88
CA ALA A 55 13.30 -2.10 0.43
C ALA A 55 14.45 -2.74 -0.37
N CYS A 56 15.70 -2.57 0.07
CA CYS A 56 16.85 -3.17 -0.60
C CYS A 56 16.76 -4.70 -0.62
N ALA A 57 16.46 -5.31 0.53
CA ALA A 57 16.33 -6.75 0.66
C ALA A 57 15.17 -7.30 -0.18
N MET A 58 14.02 -6.61 -0.16
CA MET A 58 12.85 -6.97 -0.95
C MET A 58 13.16 -6.91 -2.44
N ARG A 59 13.79 -5.83 -2.93
CA ARG A 59 14.21 -5.71 -4.33
C ARG A 59 15.09 -6.89 -4.76
N ALA A 60 16.13 -7.19 -3.99
CA ALA A 60 17.07 -8.27 -4.31
C ALA A 60 16.39 -9.65 -4.32
N SER A 61 15.51 -9.91 -3.34
CA SER A 61 14.77 -11.17 -3.26
C SER A 61 13.80 -11.35 -4.44
N LEU A 62 13.03 -10.30 -4.77
CA LEU A 62 12.12 -10.31 -5.92
C LEU A 62 12.89 -10.50 -7.23
N GLU A 63 14.08 -9.92 -7.37
CA GLU A 63 14.95 -10.11 -8.53
C GLU A 63 15.38 -11.57 -8.70
N GLN A 64 15.76 -12.22 -7.60
CA GLN A 64 16.22 -13.60 -7.60
C GLN A 64 15.09 -14.60 -7.82
N GLU A 65 13.89 -14.32 -7.29
CA GLU A 65 12.79 -15.28 -7.25
C GLU A 65 11.64 -14.95 -8.23
N TRP A 66 11.82 -13.95 -9.09
CA TRP A 66 10.77 -13.39 -9.94
C TRP A 66 9.96 -14.45 -10.68
N ASP A 67 10.63 -15.37 -11.36
CA ASP A 67 9.96 -16.39 -12.20
C ASP A 67 9.13 -17.38 -11.36
N SER A 68 9.46 -17.55 -10.07
CA SER A 68 8.69 -18.38 -9.13
C SER A 68 7.50 -17.64 -8.51
N LEU A 69 7.50 -16.31 -8.54
CA LEU A 69 6.46 -15.45 -7.99
C LEU A 69 5.40 -15.10 -9.03
N ILE A 70 5.63 -15.45 -10.30
CA ILE A 70 4.78 -15.08 -11.41
C ILE A 70 3.99 -16.28 -11.91
N THR A 71 2.70 -16.08 -12.10
CA THR A 71 1.80 -17.01 -12.78
C THR A 71 1.23 -16.35 -14.02
N GLN A 72 0.96 -17.15 -15.06
CA GLN A 72 0.36 -16.65 -16.30
C GLN A 72 -0.97 -17.34 -16.53
N ALA A 73 -1.98 -16.57 -16.95
CA ALA A 73 -3.27 -17.08 -17.36
C ALA A 73 -3.61 -16.56 -18.76
N THR A 74 -4.18 -17.42 -19.60
CA THR A 74 -4.65 -17.02 -20.93
C THR A 74 -6.15 -16.75 -20.86
N ILE A 75 -6.54 -15.51 -21.18
CA ILE A 75 -7.93 -15.08 -21.26
C ILE A 75 -8.33 -15.14 -22.73
N SER A 76 -9.37 -15.91 -23.03
CA SER A 76 -9.88 -16.13 -24.39
C SER A 76 -11.37 -15.84 -24.55
N HIS A 77 -12.02 -15.40 -23.47
CA HIS A 77 -13.43 -15.03 -23.47
C HIS A 77 -13.63 -13.75 -22.66
N ASP A 78 -14.65 -12.96 -23.01
CA ASP A 78 -15.08 -11.82 -22.21
C ASP A 78 -15.99 -12.23 -21.04
N GLU A 79 -16.51 -11.25 -20.30
CA GLU A 79 -17.39 -11.46 -19.15
C GLU A 79 -18.72 -12.17 -19.52
N GLU A 80 -19.15 -12.08 -20.79
CA GLU A 80 -20.34 -12.75 -21.32
C GLU A 80 -20.02 -14.13 -21.91
N TYR A 81 -18.78 -14.61 -21.73
CA TYR A 81 -18.26 -15.87 -22.29
C TYR A 81 -18.20 -15.88 -23.83
N THR A 82 -18.18 -14.70 -24.46
CA THR A 82 -18.00 -14.56 -25.90
C THR A 82 -16.52 -14.74 -26.24
N PRO A 83 -16.16 -15.54 -27.26
CA PRO A 83 -14.77 -15.70 -27.68
C PRO A 83 -14.15 -14.36 -28.09
N ILE A 84 -12.97 -14.07 -27.56
CA ILE A 84 -12.14 -12.92 -27.92
C ILE A 84 -10.76 -13.40 -28.38
N THR A 85 -9.98 -12.51 -28.99
CA THR A 85 -8.56 -12.79 -29.29
C THR A 85 -7.83 -13.14 -27.98
N PRO A 86 -7.26 -14.35 -27.85
CA PRO A 86 -6.61 -14.74 -26.61
C PRO A 86 -5.45 -13.82 -26.26
N PHE A 87 -5.38 -13.39 -25.01
CA PHE A 87 -4.26 -12.65 -24.46
C PHE A 87 -3.79 -13.29 -23.15
N THR A 88 -2.51 -13.11 -22.82
CA THR A 88 -1.93 -13.66 -21.60
C THR A 88 -1.80 -12.55 -20.58
N VAL A 89 -2.36 -12.78 -19.40
CA VAL A 89 -2.17 -11.91 -18.24
C VAL A 89 -1.13 -12.52 -17.33
N THR A 90 -0.29 -11.66 -16.78
CA THR A 90 0.75 -12.05 -15.82
C THR A 90 0.31 -11.63 -14.42
N HIS A 91 0.39 -12.52 -13.44
CA HIS A 91 -0.01 -12.28 -12.06
C HIS A 91 1.17 -12.49 -11.13
N LEU A 92 1.47 -11.49 -10.31
CA LEU A 92 2.39 -11.60 -9.18
C LEU A 92 1.65 -12.23 -8.00
N ASP A 93 2.24 -13.23 -7.36
CA ASP A 93 1.78 -13.79 -6.09
C ASP A 93 2.08 -12.78 -4.95
N PHE A 94 1.30 -11.70 -4.92
CA PHE A 94 1.48 -10.63 -3.95
C PHE A 94 1.32 -11.12 -2.50
N ALA A 95 0.49 -12.14 -2.27
CA ALA A 95 0.30 -12.71 -0.94
C ALA A 95 1.59 -13.38 -0.44
N ARG A 96 2.29 -14.12 -1.32
CA ARG A 96 3.61 -14.66 -1.01
C ARG A 96 4.64 -13.53 -0.77
N VAL A 97 4.66 -12.50 -1.61
CA VAL A 97 5.54 -11.33 -1.45
C VAL A 97 5.33 -10.67 -0.09
N GLU A 98 4.08 -10.40 0.30
CA GLU A 98 3.76 -9.79 1.58
C GLU A 98 4.00 -10.72 2.78
N HIS A 99 3.90 -12.03 2.59
CA HIS A 99 4.21 -13.00 3.64
C HIS A 99 5.72 -13.13 3.90
N GLU A 100 6.53 -13.16 2.84
CA GLU A 100 7.97 -13.37 2.92
C GLU A 100 8.74 -12.09 3.26
N HIS A 101 8.18 -10.92 2.92
CA HIS A 101 8.81 -9.63 3.17
C HIS A 101 8.09 -8.79 4.21
N ARG A 102 8.86 -7.93 4.88
CA ARG A 102 8.38 -6.96 5.87
C ARG A 102 8.76 -5.56 5.44
N TRP A 103 7.94 -4.57 5.74
CA TRP A 103 8.26 -3.16 5.54
C TRP A 103 8.69 -2.55 6.87
N CYS A 104 9.88 -1.92 6.92
CA CYS A 104 10.46 -1.38 8.16
C CYS A 104 10.52 -2.38 9.32
N ASN A 105 10.84 -3.66 9.03
CA ASN A 105 10.78 -4.80 9.97
C ASN A 105 9.39 -5.11 10.56
N ARG A 106 8.31 -4.55 10.02
CA ARG A 106 6.94 -4.77 10.46
C ARG A 106 6.15 -5.56 9.43
N PRO A 107 5.23 -6.44 9.87
CA PRO A 107 4.35 -7.16 8.96
C PRO A 107 3.29 -6.24 8.37
N TRP A 108 2.81 -6.53 7.15
CA TRP A 108 1.84 -5.71 6.42
C TRP A 108 0.52 -5.44 7.17
N PRO A 109 -0.07 -6.39 7.92
CA PRO A 109 -1.30 -6.15 8.68
C PRO A 109 -1.20 -5.02 9.70
N ASP A 110 -0.01 -4.74 10.24
CA ASP A 110 0.18 -3.64 11.17
C ASP A 110 -0.16 -2.30 10.51
N PHE A 111 0.34 -2.07 9.29
CA PHE A 111 0.07 -0.85 8.54
C PHE A 111 -1.38 -0.74 8.08
N ALA A 112 -2.01 -1.88 7.73
CA ALA A 112 -3.43 -1.91 7.39
C ALA A 112 -4.34 -1.55 8.59
N SER A 113 -3.88 -1.82 9.81
CA SER A 113 -4.62 -1.45 11.04
C SER A 113 -4.39 -0.01 11.48
N GLU A 114 -3.39 0.68 10.92
CA GLU A 114 -3.09 2.06 11.26
C GLU A 114 -3.99 3.05 10.53
N SER A 115 -4.48 4.05 11.26
CA SER A 115 -5.22 5.15 10.67
C SER A 115 -4.28 6.20 10.08
N TRP A 116 -4.75 6.95 9.08
CA TRP A 116 -4.10 8.20 8.69
C TRP A 116 -4.11 9.20 9.86
N SER A 117 -3.07 10.01 9.97
CA SER A 117 -3.01 11.09 10.96
C SER A 117 -3.35 12.41 10.29
N TRP A 118 -2.37 13.07 9.68
CA TRP A 118 -2.59 14.32 8.96
C TRP A 118 -3.28 14.09 7.63
N CYS A 119 -3.17 12.92 7.00
CA CYS A 119 -3.89 12.60 5.77
C CYS A 119 -5.34 12.15 5.98
N MET A 120 -5.81 12.08 7.24
CA MET A 120 -7.20 11.73 7.53
C MET A 120 -8.17 12.72 6.86
N GLY A 121 -9.15 12.18 6.14
CA GLY A 121 -10.24 12.94 5.53
C GLY A 121 -11.29 13.35 6.57
N ARG A 122 -11.98 14.46 6.33
CA ARG A 122 -13.14 14.87 7.16
C ARG A 122 -14.42 14.09 6.81
N THR A 123 -14.48 13.54 5.61
CA THR A 123 -15.58 12.73 5.10
C THR A 123 -15.04 11.41 4.55
N PRO A 124 -15.82 10.31 4.62
CA PRO A 124 -15.43 9.06 3.98
C PRO A 124 -15.08 9.27 2.50
N GLY A 125 -14.02 8.62 2.03
CA GLY A 125 -13.53 8.74 0.65
C GLY A 125 -12.72 10.01 0.34
N ALA A 126 -12.60 10.98 1.25
CA ALA A 126 -11.73 12.13 1.06
C ALA A 126 -10.32 11.88 1.60
N ARG A 127 -9.29 12.38 0.90
CA ARG A 127 -7.88 12.31 1.29
C ARG A 127 -7.41 10.86 1.50
N GLY A 128 -6.83 10.54 2.65
CA GLY A 128 -6.28 9.22 2.95
C GLY A 128 -5.17 8.87 1.96
N TYR A 129 -5.39 7.80 1.20
CA TYR A 129 -4.41 7.22 0.29
C TYR A 129 -3.76 8.23 -0.67
N THR A 130 -4.55 9.04 -1.37
CA THR A 130 -4.00 10.00 -2.34
C THR A 130 -3.17 11.10 -1.68
N CYS A 131 -3.52 11.51 -0.47
CA CYS A 131 -2.70 12.41 0.35
C CYS A 131 -1.39 11.71 0.75
N GLY A 132 -1.47 10.47 1.21
CA GLY A 132 -0.31 9.66 1.57
C GLY A 132 0.67 9.49 0.41
N LEU A 133 0.19 9.23 -0.81
CA LEU A 133 1.05 9.12 -1.98
C LEU A 133 1.82 10.41 -2.28
N TRP A 134 1.16 11.56 -2.26
CA TRP A 134 1.85 12.83 -2.42
C TRP A 134 2.93 13.02 -1.36
N MET A 135 2.63 12.69 -0.10
CA MET A 135 3.62 12.74 0.99
C MET A 135 4.84 11.85 0.71
N VAL A 136 4.60 10.61 0.25
CA VAL A 136 5.65 9.66 -0.11
C VAL A 136 6.51 10.19 -1.25
N PHE A 137 5.91 10.63 -2.35
CA PHE A 137 6.66 11.10 -3.51
C PHE A 137 7.51 12.34 -3.19
N HIS A 138 6.95 13.32 -2.45
CA HIS A 138 7.72 14.47 -1.98
C HIS A 138 8.88 14.06 -1.07
N SER A 139 8.67 13.07 -0.20
CA SER A 139 9.72 12.57 0.70
C SER A 139 10.81 11.79 -0.03
N LEU A 140 10.49 11.03 -1.08
CA LEU A 140 11.48 10.35 -1.91
C LEU A 140 12.39 11.34 -2.63
N LEU A 141 11.84 12.41 -3.20
CA LEU A 141 12.63 13.44 -3.88
C LEU A 141 13.47 14.25 -2.89
N ALA A 142 12.92 14.59 -1.71
CA ALA A 142 13.68 15.24 -0.65
C ALA A 142 14.81 14.35 -0.09
N GLY A 143 14.58 13.03 0.03
CA GLY A 143 15.60 12.08 0.45
C GLY A 143 16.71 11.89 -0.58
N ALA A 144 16.38 11.91 -1.86
CA ALA A 144 17.39 11.86 -2.91
C ALA A 144 18.27 13.12 -2.91
N ASP A 145 17.67 14.29 -2.68
CA ASP A 145 18.40 15.56 -2.56
C ASP A 145 19.31 15.62 -1.32
N ASP A 146 18.83 15.15 -0.17
CA ASP A 146 19.63 15.04 1.07
C ASP A 146 20.84 14.12 0.86
N LEU A 147 20.63 12.99 0.16
CA LEU A 147 21.70 12.06 -0.14
C LEU A 147 22.77 12.68 -1.07
N VAL A 148 22.36 13.35 -2.14
CA VAL A 148 23.27 14.09 -3.04
C VAL A 148 24.02 15.18 -2.27
N SER A 149 23.35 15.90 -1.38
CA SER A 149 23.98 16.94 -0.55
C SER A 149 25.05 16.40 0.39
N LYS A 150 24.91 15.16 0.87
CA LYS A 150 25.85 14.51 1.81
C LYS A 150 26.98 13.75 1.12
N ALA A 151 26.71 13.12 -0.01
CA ALA A 151 27.61 12.15 -0.66
C ALA A 151 27.95 12.48 -2.12
N GLY A 152 27.47 13.62 -2.64
CA GLY A 152 27.70 14.08 -4.01
C GLY A 152 26.81 13.39 -5.04
N ASP A 153 26.91 13.83 -6.30
CA ASP A 153 26.03 13.39 -7.40
C ASP A 153 26.08 11.88 -7.67
N THR A 154 27.21 11.23 -7.38
CA THR A 154 27.37 9.78 -7.57
C THR A 154 26.55 8.96 -6.58
N ALA A 155 25.97 9.56 -5.54
CA ALA A 155 25.19 8.86 -4.54
C ALA A 155 23.90 8.24 -5.12
N LEU A 156 23.41 8.75 -6.25
CA LEU A 156 22.26 8.22 -6.97
C LEU A 156 22.63 7.30 -8.15
N ALA A 157 23.91 6.94 -8.32
CA ALA A 157 24.37 6.16 -9.46
C ALA A 157 23.75 4.74 -9.58
N SER A 158 23.15 4.22 -8.50
CA SER A 158 22.43 2.95 -8.53
C SER A 158 21.00 3.07 -9.08
N LEU A 159 20.46 4.29 -9.22
CA LEU A 159 19.15 4.51 -9.81
C LEU A 159 19.22 4.42 -11.33
N PRO A 160 18.28 3.72 -11.98
CA PRO A 160 18.29 3.56 -13.44
C PRO A 160 17.91 4.85 -14.19
N GLN A 161 17.27 5.79 -13.50
CA GLN A 161 16.80 7.06 -14.03
C GLN A 161 16.65 8.10 -12.90
N PRO A 162 16.49 9.40 -13.21
CA PRO A 162 16.28 10.43 -12.20
C PRO A 162 15.09 10.10 -11.28
N PRO A 163 15.16 10.36 -9.96
CA PRO A 163 14.09 10.08 -9.00
C PRO A 163 12.69 10.50 -9.45
N VAL A 164 12.54 11.65 -10.11
CA VAL A 164 11.23 12.13 -10.61
C VAL A 164 10.64 11.24 -11.70
N GLU A 165 11.48 10.63 -12.55
CA GLU A 165 11.03 9.69 -13.60
C GLU A 165 10.61 8.36 -12.99
N ILE A 166 11.27 7.92 -11.90
CA ILE A 166 10.84 6.74 -11.13
C ILE A 166 9.46 6.98 -10.50
N VAL A 167 9.25 8.17 -9.90
CA VAL A 167 7.94 8.57 -9.37
C VAL A 167 6.89 8.59 -10.48
N ARG A 168 7.22 9.15 -11.64
CA ARG A 168 6.32 9.21 -12.79
C ARG A 168 5.96 7.82 -13.32
N GLY A 169 6.94 6.92 -13.45
CA GLY A 169 6.74 5.53 -13.84
C GLY A 169 5.87 4.77 -12.83
N THR A 170 6.11 5.00 -11.54
CA THR A 170 5.29 4.44 -10.46
C THR A 170 3.82 4.86 -10.59
N VAL A 171 3.55 6.15 -10.80
CA VAL A 171 2.19 6.66 -11.00
C VAL A 171 1.56 6.07 -12.27
N ALA A 172 2.30 5.99 -13.37
CA ALA A 172 1.81 5.43 -14.62
C ALA A 172 1.43 3.95 -14.50
N SER A 173 2.23 3.18 -13.76
CA SER A 173 2.08 1.73 -13.65
C SER A 173 1.06 1.27 -12.62
N PHE A 174 0.97 1.95 -11.48
CA PHE A 174 0.25 1.40 -10.32
C PHE A 174 -0.94 2.23 -9.87
N PHE A 175 -0.92 3.56 -10.01
CA PHE A 175 -1.89 4.42 -9.32
C PHE A 175 -3.33 4.29 -9.84
N ALA A 176 -4.24 3.61 -9.17
CA ALA A 176 -5.50 3.09 -9.71
C ALA A 176 -6.44 4.09 -10.42
N CYS A 177 -6.50 5.35 -9.96
CA CYS A 177 -7.38 6.36 -10.55
C CYS A 177 -6.91 6.79 -11.95
N GLN A 178 -7.51 6.23 -13.01
CA GLN A 178 -7.14 6.53 -14.41
C GLN A 178 -7.18 8.03 -14.72
N SER A 179 -8.27 8.72 -14.43
CA SER A 179 -8.38 10.17 -14.70
C SER A 179 -7.36 10.98 -13.90
N CYS A 180 -7.03 10.56 -12.68
CA CYS A 180 -6.00 11.20 -11.88
C CYS A 180 -4.60 10.98 -12.47
N ARG A 181 -4.30 9.74 -12.91
CA ARG A 181 -3.04 9.41 -13.62
C ARG A 181 -2.89 10.22 -14.89
N ASP A 182 -3.91 10.25 -15.75
CA ASP A 182 -3.85 10.94 -17.03
C ASP A 182 -3.53 12.42 -16.86
N HIS A 183 -4.15 13.05 -15.87
CA HIS A 183 -3.86 14.43 -15.50
C HIS A 183 -2.44 14.64 -14.98
N PHE A 184 -1.92 13.74 -14.14
CA PHE A 184 -0.55 13.83 -13.64
C PHE A 184 0.47 13.65 -14.78
N LEU A 185 0.23 12.68 -15.65
CA LEU A 185 1.08 12.37 -16.80
C LEU A 185 0.98 13.42 -17.91
N ALA A 186 -0.11 14.19 -17.98
CA ALA A 186 -0.21 15.31 -18.91
C ALA A 186 0.76 16.47 -18.57
N ILE A 187 1.25 16.55 -17.33
CA ILE A 187 2.23 17.56 -16.93
C ILE A 187 3.61 17.10 -17.46
N PRO A 188 4.27 17.86 -18.34
CA PRO A 188 5.53 17.45 -18.95
C PRO A 188 6.70 17.55 -17.97
N ILE A 189 7.66 16.63 -18.06
CA ILE A 189 8.97 16.73 -17.40
C ILE A 189 10.00 17.15 -18.45
N SER A 190 10.57 18.35 -18.30
CA SER A 190 11.60 18.87 -19.18
C SER A 190 13.00 18.39 -18.79
N PRO A 191 14.02 18.52 -19.65
CA PRO A 191 15.41 18.25 -19.27
C PRO A 191 15.89 19.10 -18.08
N THR A 192 15.40 20.35 -17.95
CA THR A 192 15.73 21.22 -16.81
C THR A 192 15.14 20.72 -15.50
N ASP A 193 13.95 20.12 -15.52
CA ASP A 193 13.32 19.54 -14.34
C ASP A 193 14.10 18.32 -13.81
N LYS A 194 14.86 17.65 -14.69
CA LYS A 194 15.67 16.48 -14.36
C LYS A 194 17.10 16.81 -13.95
N ALA A 195 17.55 18.03 -14.23
CA ALA A 195 18.96 18.39 -14.16
C ALA A 195 19.54 18.30 -12.73
N THR A 196 18.74 18.62 -11.71
CA THR A 196 19.16 18.55 -10.30
C THR A 196 18.05 17.97 -9.44
N THR A 197 18.39 17.41 -8.28
CA THR A 197 17.42 16.92 -7.30
C THR A 197 16.49 18.02 -6.79
N GLN A 198 16.98 19.26 -6.67
CA GLN A 198 16.16 20.43 -6.34
C GLN A 198 15.15 20.78 -7.45
N ALA A 199 15.57 20.72 -8.72
CA ALA A 199 14.66 20.93 -9.85
C ALA A 199 13.55 19.87 -9.89
N GLN A 200 13.89 18.62 -9.56
CA GLN A 200 12.94 17.51 -9.47
C GLN A 200 11.90 17.73 -8.36
N MET A 201 12.34 18.18 -7.17
CA MET A 201 11.43 18.58 -6.08
C MET A 201 10.48 19.70 -6.50
N LEU A 202 11.01 20.74 -7.16
CA LEU A 202 10.22 21.87 -7.64
C LEU A 202 9.21 21.46 -8.72
N TRP A 203 9.57 20.54 -9.60
CA TRP A 203 8.63 20.02 -10.59
C TRP A 203 7.45 19.33 -9.92
N LEU A 204 7.69 18.42 -8.97
CA LEU A 204 6.62 17.71 -8.27
C LEU A 204 5.76 18.67 -7.43
N TRP A 205 6.38 19.67 -6.82
CA TRP A 205 5.69 20.73 -6.08
C TRP A 205 4.76 21.54 -6.99
N SER A 206 5.27 22.00 -8.13
CA SER A 206 4.49 22.72 -9.13
C SER A 206 3.33 21.87 -9.66
N ALA A 207 3.59 20.60 -9.99
CA ALA A 207 2.58 19.67 -10.45
C ALA A 207 1.46 19.45 -9.41
N HIS A 208 1.82 19.31 -8.13
CA HIS A 208 0.84 19.17 -7.06
C HIS A 208 0.01 20.43 -6.84
N ASN A 209 0.61 21.61 -6.97
CA ASN A 209 -0.08 22.90 -6.89
C ASN A 209 -1.04 23.14 -8.06
N GLN A 210 -0.69 22.71 -9.27
CA GLN A 210 -1.60 22.70 -10.43
C GLN A 210 -2.79 21.77 -10.21
N ALA A 211 -2.56 20.56 -9.70
CA ALA A 211 -3.62 19.63 -9.35
C ALA A 211 -4.54 20.23 -8.26
N THR A 212 -3.96 20.87 -7.24
CA THR A 212 -4.71 21.53 -6.16
C THR A 212 -5.61 22.64 -6.69
N ALA A 213 -5.10 23.48 -7.60
CA ALA A 213 -5.89 24.55 -8.22
C ALA A 213 -7.06 23.99 -9.04
N ARG A 214 -6.82 22.96 -9.85
CA ARG A 214 -7.89 22.34 -10.65
C ARG A 214 -8.97 21.71 -9.77
N ILE A 215 -8.57 20.90 -8.79
CA ILE A 215 -9.51 20.23 -7.88
C ILE A 215 -10.29 21.27 -7.05
N ALA A 216 -9.69 22.41 -6.71
CA ALA A 216 -10.42 23.51 -6.04
C ALA A 216 -11.61 24.01 -6.87
N VAL A 217 -11.43 24.14 -8.18
CA VAL A 217 -12.49 24.55 -9.12
C VAL A 217 -13.54 23.45 -9.25
N GLU A 218 -13.11 22.20 -9.44
CA GLU A 218 -14.01 21.04 -9.56
C GLU A 218 -14.88 20.88 -8.31
N ASP A 219 -14.29 20.98 -7.11
CA ASP A 219 -15.03 20.84 -5.85
C ASP A 219 -16.10 21.93 -5.71
N LEU A 220 -15.80 23.19 -6.05
CA LEU A 220 -16.75 24.30 -5.99
C LEU A 220 -17.90 24.16 -6.99
N GLN A 221 -17.65 23.55 -8.15
CA GLN A 221 -18.69 23.27 -9.14
C GLN A 221 -19.72 22.25 -8.63
N HIS A 222 -19.26 21.24 -7.87
CA HIS A 222 -20.12 20.18 -7.33
C HIS A 222 -20.74 20.56 -5.97
N ASN A 223 -20.02 21.36 -5.17
CA ASN A 223 -20.46 21.80 -3.86
C ASN A 223 -20.01 23.26 -3.62
N PRO A 224 -20.93 24.24 -3.70
CA PRO A 224 -20.62 25.65 -3.43
C PRO A 224 -20.03 25.92 -2.03
N ASN A 225 -20.24 25.01 -1.07
CA ASN A 225 -19.71 25.09 0.29
C ASN A 225 -18.45 24.23 0.49
N ALA A 226 -17.81 23.78 -0.60
CA ALA A 226 -16.57 23.00 -0.51
C ALA A 226 -15.49 23.78 0.27
N PRO A 227 -14.73 23.11 1.16
CA PRO A 227 -13.62 23.75 1.84
C PRO A 227 -12.61 24.31 0.83
N PRO A 228 -12.05 25.51 1.07
CA PRO A 228 -11.07 26.09 0.16
C PRO A 228 -9.81 25.23 0.10
N ARG A 229 -9.30 25.01 -1.11
CA ARG A 229 -7.98 24.42 -1.35
C ARG A 229 -7.01 25.54 -1.72
N GLY A 230 -6.05 25.80 -0.85
CA GLY A 230 -5.02 26.81 -1.06
C GLY A 230 -3.77 26.22 -1.71
N GLN A 231 -3.01 27.07 -2.41
CA GLN A 231 -1.67 26.73 -2.87
C GLN A 231 -0.75 26.45 -1.67
N TRP A 232 0.16 25.49 -1.83
CA TRP A 232 1.11 25.10 -0.79
C TRP A 232 2.54 25.53 -1.17
N PRO A 233 3.38 25.97 -0.21
CA PRO A 233 3.02 26.29 1.16
C PRO A 233 2.17 27.56 1.23
N SER A 234 1.36 27.67 2.29
CA SER A 234 0.69 28.93 2.60
C SER A 234 1.69 29.90 3.26
N PRO A 235 1.43 31.22 3.25
CA PRO A 235 2.28 32.19 3.95
C PRO A 235 2.46 31.91 5.45
N GLN A 236 1.49 31.25 6.09
CA GLN A 236 1.61 30.82 7.49
C GLN A 236 2.55 29.64 7.66
N ALA A 237 2.58 28.72 6.69
CA ALA A 237 3.46 27.55 6.72
C ALA A 237 4.90 27.91 6.34
N CYS A 238 5.09 28.83 5.39
CA CYS A 238 6.39 29.35 4.99
C CYS A 238 6.29 30.85 4.65
N PRO A 239 6.57 31.74 5.62
CA PRO A 239 6.50 33.19 5.40
C PRO A 239 7.51 33.73 4.37
N THR A 240 8.61 33.02 4.14
CA THR A 240 9.65 33.43 3.17
C THR A 240 9.43 32.86 1.77
N CYS A 241 8.52 31.89 1.61
CA CYS A 241 8.31 31.23 0.33
C CYS A 241 7.52 32.07 -0.68
N GLN A 242 6.82 33.12 -0.26
CA GLN A 242 6.07 33.99 -1.16
C GLN A 242 6.48 35.45 -0.99
N GLY A 243 6.71 36.12 -2.13
CA GLY A 243 6.89 37.56 -2.20
C GLY A 243 5.59 38.32 -1.93
N LEU A 244 5.71 39.64 -1.78
CA LEU A 244 4.55 40.53 -1.59
C LEU A 244 3.60 40.55 -2.82
N ASP A 245 4.10 40.16 -3.97
CA ASP A 245 3.35 39.99 -5.23
C ASP A 245 2.65 38.63 -5.35
N GLY A 246 2.79 37.76 -4.33
CA GLY A 246 2.22 36.41 -4.30
C GLY A 246 2.99 35.38 -5.15
N GLN A 247 4.14 35.76 -5.74
CA GLN A 247 4.99 34.81 -6.46
C GLN A 247 5.83 33.99 -5.48
N TYR A 248 6.04 32.71 -5.82
CA TYR A 248 6.87 31.84 -5.01
C TYR A 248 8.36 32.06 -5.25
N ASP A 249 9.14 32.21 -4.17
CA ASP A 249 10.59 32.12 -4.21
C ASP A 249 10.98 30.64 -4.19
N THR A 250 11.48 30.13 -5.31
CA THR A 250 11.78 28.71 -5.48
C THR A 250 12.92 28.23 -4.58
N VAL A 251 13.84 29.10 -4.18
CA VAL A 251 14.94 28.76 -3.26
C VAL A 251 14.39 28.52 -1.86
N GLU A 252 13.50 29.40 -1.40
CA GLU A 252 12.83 29.25 -0.09
C GLU A 252 11.85 28.07 -0.10
N VAL A 253 11.16 27.82 -1.22
CA VAL A 253 10.31 26.63 -1.39
C VAL A 253 11.12 25.34 -1.29
N VAL A 254 12.29 25.24 -1.94
CA VAL A 254 13.15 24.06 -1.83
C VAL A 254 13.55 23.82 -0.36
N LYS A 255 13.99 24.86 0.35
CA LYS A 255 14.33 24.75 1.78
C LYS A 255 13.13 24.26 2.60
N HIS A 256 11.93 24.76 2.29
CA HIS A 256 10.71 24.34 2.98
C HIS A 256 10.34 22.88 2.68
N ILE A 257 10.47 22.42 1.43
CA ILE A 257 10.26 21.02 1.04
C ILE A 257 11.26 20.12 1.79
N GLN A 258 12.55 20.47 1.79
CA GLN A 258 13.58 19.74 2.50
C GLN A 258 13.28 19.66 4.00
N HIS A 259 12.88 20.77 4.63
CA HIS A 259 12.53 20.79 6.04
C HIS A 259 11.30 19.92 6.34
N PHE A 260 10.24 20.09 5.56
CA PHE A 260 8.96 19.43 5.82
C PHE A 260 9.02 17.93 5.52
N TYR A 261 9.54 17.53 4.37
CA TYR A 261 9.56 16.13 3.91
C TYR A 261 10.86 15.39 4.25
N GLY A 262 11.99 16.08 4.35
CA GLY A 262 13.28 15.49 4.75
C GLY A 262 13.36 15.14 6.24
N GLY A 263 12.49 15.72 7.08
CA GLY A 263 12.47 15.47 8.53
C GLY A 263 12.22 14.00 8.93
N ALA A 264 11.57 13.20 8.08
CA ALA A 264 11.37 11.76 8.32
C ALA A 264 12.61 10.89 8.01
N LEU A 265 13.71 11.50 7.57
CA LEU A 265 15.02 10.86 7.38
C LEU A 265 15.88 10.92 8.66
N TYR A 266 15.43 11.69 9.66
CA TYR A 266 16.07 11.86 10.96
C TYR A 266 15.10 11.44 12.07
N ASP A 267 15.20 10.18 12.51
CA ASP A 267 15.13 9.73 13.91
C ASP A 267 14.56 8.31 14.04
N SER A 268 15.45 7.32 14.03
CA SER A 268 15.18 5.93 14.42
C SER A 268 15.41 5.68 15.93
N SER A 269 15.44 6.72 16.77
CA SER A 269 15.71 6.59 18.22
C SER A 269 14.52 6.89 19.14
N GLN A 270 13.34 7.22 18.62
CA GLN A 270 12.12 7.41 19.43
C GLN A 270 11.13 6.25 19.26
N GLY A 271 11.59 5.03 19.58
CA GLY A 271 10.71 4.01 20.14
C GLY A 271 10.37 4.40 21.57
N GLY A 272 9.33 5.22 21.75
CA GLY A 272 8.93 5.72 23.07
C GLY A 272 7.42 5.89 23.14
N ALA A 273 6.77 5.06 23.97
CA ALA A 273 5.35 5.14 24.28
C ALA A 273 4.92 6.59 24.59
N GLY A 274 4.16 7.19 23.68
CA GLY A 274 3.43 8.43 23.93
C GLY A 274 2.22 8.15 24.81
N GLY A 275 2.47 7.97 26.12
CA GLY A 275 1.43 7.91 27.13
C GLY A 275 0.62 9.21 27.14
N ALA A 276 -0.71 9.07 27.05
CA ALA A 276 -1.65 10.11 27.40
C ALA A 276 -1.38 10.64 28.82
N PRO A 277 -1.70 11.91 29.13
CA PRO A 277 -1.46 12.48 30.45
C PRO A 277 -2.33 11.75 31.48
N ALA A 278 -1.68 11.12 32.46
CA ALA A 278 -2.34 10.48 33.58
C ALA A 278 -3.05 11.53 34.45
N ILE A 279 -4.37 11.49 34.44
CA ILE A 279 -5.20 12.06 35.50
C ILE A 279 -5.06 11.20 36.76
N ALA A 280 -4.65 11.84 37.84
CA ALA A 280 -4.47 11.24 39.15
C ALA A 280 -5.77 10.63 39.69
N GLY A 281 -5.68 9.39 40.16
CA GLY A 281 -6.76 8.67 40.83
C GLY A 281 -6.21 7.43 41.50
N ALA A 282 -5.57 7.62 42.65
CA ALA A 282 -5.08 6.54 43.50
C ALA A 282 -6.25 5.78 44.12
N VAL A 283 -6.30 4.46 43.95
CA VAL A 283 -6.71 3.53 45.02
C VAL A 283 -5.95 2.22 44.83
N ALA A 284 -5.15 1.84 45.83
CA ALA A 284 -4.44 0.59 45.91
C ALA A 284 -5.31 -0.49 46.59
N ALA A 285 -5.23 -1.74 46.11
CA ALA A 285 -5.35 -2.94 46.94
C ALA A 285 -4.65 -4.15 46.27
N ALA A 286 -3.98 -4.92 47.13
CA ALA A 286 -2.91 -5.90 46.92
C ALA A 286 -3.36 -7.27 46.32
N PRO A 287 -2.40 -8.17 46.01
CA PRO A 287 -2.58 -9.33 45.11
C PRO A 287 -2.83 -10.64 45.87
N VAL A 288 -3.23 -11.68 45.14
CA VAL A 288 -3.16 -13.07 45.60
C VAL A 288 -2.53 -13.94 44.52
N GLU A 289 -1.44 -14.60 44.89
CA GLU A 289 -0.67 -15.57 44.12
C GLU A 289 -1.36 -16.94 44.00
N SER A 290 -0.83 -17.70 43.04
CA SER A 290 -0.45 -19.12 43.13
C SER A 290 -1.38 -20.14 42.46
N GLY A 291 -0.73 -21.13 41.83
CA GLY A 291 -1.29 -22.46 41.73
C GLY A 291 -1.20 -23.13 40.36
N ALA A 292 -0.02 -23.65 40.05
CA ALA A 292 0.19 -24.60 38.96
C ALA A 292 -0.60 -25.91 39.17
N THR A 293 -0.94 -26.60 38.07
CA THR A 293 -0.43 -27.95 37.70
C THR A 293 -1.43 -28.78 36.90
N ASN A 294 -0.85 -29.48 35.91
CA ASN A 294 -1.37 -30.57 35.10
C ASN A 294 -2.04 -31.69 35.91
N MET A 295 -2.99 -32.41 35.29
CA MET A 295 -2.96 -33.89 35.27
C MET A 295 -3.70 -34.47 34.06
N ALA A 296 -3.05 -35.46 33.47
CA ALA A 296 -3.50 -36.27 32.35
C ALA A 296 -4.14 -37.58 32.83
N ALA A 297 -4.88 -38.19 31.88
CA ALA A 297 -5.15 -39.62 31.70
C ALA A 297 -6.24 -40.30 32.56
N ARG A 298 -7.11 -41.07 31.87
CA ARG A 298 -7.16 -42.57 31.82
C ARG A 298 -8.53 -43.06 31.32
N VAL A 299 -8.65 -43.55 30.08
CA VAL A 299 -8.78 -44.97 29.63
C VAL A 299 -9.87 -45.83 30.32
N LYS A 300 -10.77 -46.43 29.50
CA LYS A 300 -11.32 -47.82 29.52
C LYS A 300 -12.32 -47.98 28.35
N ASN A 301 -12.10 -48.81 27.32
CA ASN A 301 -12.15 -50.28 27.16
C ASN A 301 -13.54 -50.88 26.81
N GLY A 302 -13.57 -51.74 25.76
CA GLY A 302 -14.52 -52.86 25.56
C GLY A 302 -15.38 -52.79 24.28
N ALA A 303 -15.04 -53.50 23.18
CA ALA A 303 -15.44 -54.88 22.79
C ALA A 303 -16.85 -54.95 22.13
N GLN A 304 -17.01 -55.14 20.80
CA GLN A 304 -16.89 -56.33 19.91
C GLN A 304 -18.24 -57.00 19.54
N ALA A 305 -18.30 -57.52 18.29
CA ALA A 305 -19.23 -58.49 17.67
C ALA A 305 -20.41 -57.95 16.81
N THR A 306 -20.28 -57.86 15.47
CA THR A 306 -20.50 -58.84 14.37
C THR A 306 -21.96 -59.08 13.93
N ALA A 307 -22.26 -58.79 12.65
CA ALA A 307 -23.14 -59.59 11.78
C ALA A 307 -22.85 -59.28 10.30
N ALA A 308 -22.73 -60.34 9.51
CA ALA A 308 -22.32 -60.35 8.10
C ALA A 308 -23.48 -60.09 7.12
N SER A 309 -23.17 -59.59 5.91
CA SER A 309 -23.50 -60.32 4.68
C SER A 309 -22.78 -59.73 3.48
N ALA A 310 -22.09 -60.60 2.73
CA ALA A 310 -21.46 -60.29 1.47
C ALA A 310 -22.49 -60.37 0.34
N SER A 311 -22.54 -59.35 -0.51
CA SER A 311 -23.02 -59.50 -1.88
C SER A 311 -22.28 -58.52 -2.78
N GLY A 312 -21.79 -59.03 -3.91
CA GLY A 312 -21.52 -58.19 -5.06
C GLY A 312 -20.09 -57.71 -5.23
N PHE A 313 -19.17 -58.66 -5.38
CA PHE A 313 -17.97 -58.51 -6.19
C PHE A 313 -18.29 -57.76 -7.51
N MET A 314 -17.85 -56.50 -7.64
CA MET A 314 -17.54 -55.75 -8.87
C MET A 314 -17.62 -54.24 -8.57
N HIS A 315 -16.51 -53.64 -8.10
CA HIS A 315 -16.08 -52.23 -8.35
C HIS A 315 -14.78 -51.97 -7.56
N LYS A 316 -13.75 -52.78 -7.82
CA LYS A 316 -12.37 -52.48 -7.47
C LYS A 316 -11.73 -51.98 -8.75
N LEU A 317 -11.83 -50.67 -9.02
CA LEU A 317 -11.08 -49.89 -10.02
C LEU A 317 -11.72 -48.49 -10.15
N ILE A 318 -11.54 -47.62 -9.16
CA ILE A 318 -11.42 -46.17 -9.31
C ILE A 318 -10.54 -45.73 -8.13
N GLY A 319 -9.30 -45.33 -8.40
CA GLY A 319 -8.50 -44.63 -7.41
C GLY A 319 -9.25 -43.36 -7.01
N LYS A 320 -9.39 -43.12 -5.71
CA LYS A 320 -9.91 -41.85 -5.20
C LYS A 320 -8.95 -40.74 -5.66
N TYR A 321 -9.32 -40.03 -6.72
CA TYR A 321 -8.78 -38.71 -6.99
C TYR A 321 -9.29 -37.80 -5.87
N GLU A 322 -8.44 -37.53 -4.86
CA GLU A 322 -8.68 -36.40 -3.97
C GLU A 322 -8.49 -35.13 -4.81
N GLN A 323 -9.58 -34.40 -5.05
CA GLN A 323 -9.50 -33.13 -5.76
C GLN A 323 -8.83 -32.08 -4.87
N PRO A 324 -7.95 -31.22 -5.42
CA PRO A 324 -7.29 -30.18 -4.65
C PRO A 324 -8.33 -29.18 -4.12
N ARG A 325 -8.24 -28.87 -2.83
CA ARG A 325 -9.10 -27.85 -2.21
C ARG A 325 -8.66 -26.47 -2.68
N VAL A 326 -9.60 -25.72 -3.24
CA VAL A 326 -9.38 -24.36 -3.74
C VAL A 326 -9.85 -23.37 -2.67
N HIS A 327 -8.94 -22.54 -2.20
CA HIS A 327 -9.25 -21.46 -1.26
C HIS A 327 -9.21 -20.13 -2.01
N VAL A 328 -10.36 -19.44 -2.06
CA VAL A 328 -10.49 -18.13 -2.70
C VAL A 328 -10.66 -17.09 -1.60
N GLN A 329 -9.64 -16.25 -1.40
CA GLN A 329 -9.69 -15.14 -0.45
C GLN A 329 -9.92 -13.84 -1.21
N ILE A 330 -10.97 -13.11 -0.83
CA ILE A 330 -11.38 -11.88 -1.47
C ILE A 330 -11.27 -10.75 -0.46
N PHE A 331 -10.34 -9.84 -0.72
CA PHE A 331 -10.08 -8.68 0.11
C PHE A 331 -10.79 -7.45 -0.46
N TYR A 332 -11.58 -6.74 0.35
CA TYR A 332 -12.31 -5.54 -0.10
C TYR A 332 -12.12 -4.35 0.83
N PHE A 333 -11.99 -3.14 0.28
CA PHE A 333 -11.96 -1.91 1.07
C PHE A 333 -13.36 -1.61 1.61
N THR A 334 -13.47 -1.28 2.91
CA THR A 334 -14.73 -0.91 3.56
C THR A 334 -15.31 0.42 3.07
N VAL A 335 -14.52 1.19 2.33
CA VAL A 335 -14.89 2.41 1.62
C VAL A 335 -14.53 2.24 0.15
N CYS A 336 -15.32 1.46 -0.60
CA CYS A 336 -15.17 1.36 -2.04
C CYS A 336 -16.48 1.79 -2.73
N PRO A 337 -16.42 2.80 -3.64
CA PRO A 337 -17.60 3.31 -4.35
C PRO A 337 -18.22 2.29 -5.32
N HIS A 338 -17.55 1.15 -5.54
CA HIS A 338 -18.04 0.05 -6.39
C HIS A 338 -18.13 -1.29 -5.65
N CYS A 339 -18.13 -1.30 -4.30
CA CYS A 339 -18.27 -2.54 -3.52
C CYS A 339 -19.52 -3.32 -3.93
N GLU A 340 -20.64 -2.62 -4.10
CA GLU A 340 -21.90 -3.25 -4.52
C GLU A 340 -21.77 -3.90 -5.90
N LEU A 341 -21.11 -3.24 -6.85
CA LEU A 341 -20.86 -3.77 -8.18
C LEU A 341 -19.93 -4.98 -8.13
N PHE A 342 -18.87 -4.92 -7.33
CA PHE A 342 -17.95 -6.02 -7.08
C PHE A 342 -18.67 -7.22 -6.44
N PHE A 343 -19.53 -7.00 -5.44
CA PHE A 343 -20.32 -8.08 -4.85
C PHE A 343 -21.33 -8.66 -5.84
N LYS A 344 -21.94 -7.83 -6.69
CA LYS A 344 -22.96 -8.26 -7.66
C LYS A 344 -22.40 -8.93 -8.91
N LEU A 345 -21.23 -8.52 -9.39
CA LEU A 345 -20.63 -9.02 -10.63
C LEU A 345 -19.48 -9.98 -10.37
N GLY A 346 -18.67 -9.70 -9.35
CA GLY A 346 -17.53 -10.53 -9.00
C GLY A 346 -17.89 -11.70 -8.09
N LEU A 347 -18.63 -11.46 -7.00
CA LEU A 347 -18.85 -12.48 -5.97
C LEU A 347 -20.13 -13.31 -6.17
N LYS A 348 -21.22 -12.67 -6.62
CA LYS A 348 -22.52 -13.30 -6.82
C LYS A 348 -22.45 -14.55 -7.75
N PRO A 349 -21.69 -14.56 -8.86
CA PRO A 349 -21.59 -15.75 -9.70
C PRO A 349 -20.98 -16.97 -8.98
N PHE A 350 -20.02 -16.76 -8.08
CA PHE A 350 -19.45 -17.86 -7.27
C PHE A 350 -20.47 -18.46 -6.29
N ILE A 351 -21.33 -17.60 -5.72
CA ILE A 351 -22.40 -18.02 -4.81
C ILE A 351 -23.50 -18.76 -5.59
N GLU A 352 -23.89 -18.23 -6.75
CA GLU A 352 -24.91 -18.82 -7.62
C GLU A 352 -24.46 -20.13 -8.26
N ALA A 353 -23.16 -20.29 -8.51
CA ALA A 353 -22.57 -21.53 -9.02
C ALA A 353 -22.63 -22.71 -8.04
N GLN A 354 -23.05 -22.49 -6.78
CA GLN A 354 -23.15 -23.52 -5.73
C GLN A 354 -21.90 -24.40 -5.65
N LEU A 355 -20.72 -23.76 -5.64
CA LEU A 355 -19.46 -24.48 -5.64
C LEU A 355 -19.41 -25.49 -4.47
N PRO A 356 -18.88 -26.70 -4.68
CA PRO A 356 -18.88 -27.73 -3.65
C PRO A 356 -18.10 -27.24 -2.43
N GLY A 357 -18.79 -26.98 -1.32
CA GLY A 357 -18.20 -26.37 -0.12
C GLY A 357 -17.11 -27.22 0.56
N ASP A 358 -16.99 -28.49 0.19
CA ASP A 358 -15.95 -29.44 0.61
C ASP A 358 -14.66 -29.35 -0.23
N LEU A 359 -14.76 -28.76 -1.42
CA LEU A 359 -13.66 -28.58 -2.38
C LEU A 359 -13.29 -27.11 -2.60
N VAL A 360 -14.21 -26.17 -2.40
CA VAL A 360 -13.98 -24.73 -2.59
C VAL A 360 -14.42 -23.96 -1.34
N THR A 361 -13.50 -23.22 -0.73
CA THR A 361 -13.82 -22.31 0.37
C THR A 361 -13.61 -20.86 -0.08
N VAL A 362 -14.67 -20.06 -0.05
CA VAL A 362 -14.60 -18.62 -0.32
C VAL A 362 -14.60 -17.86 1.00
N SER A 363 -13.56 -17.07 1.25
CA SER A 363 -13.46 -16.20 2.43
C SER A 363 -13.43 -14.74 1.98
N ILE A 364 -14.39 -13.96 2.48
CA ILE A 364 -14.50 -12.54 2.17
C ILE A 364 -14.01 -11.78 3.40
N LEU A 365 -12.89 -11.08 3.24
CA LEU A 365 -12.21 -10.40 4.33
C LEU A 365 -12.17 -8.91 4.00
N PRO A 366 -12.65 -8.04 4.89
CA PRO A 366 -12.46 -6.61 4.69
C PRO A 366 -10.96 -6.29 4.89
N ILE A 367 -10.42 -5.42 4.04
CA ILE A 367 -9.03 -4.92 4.14
C ILE A 367 -8.84 -4.14 5.46
N TYR A 368 -9.94 -3.69 6.07
CA TYR A 368 -9.98 -3.17 7.45
C TYR A 368 -10.93 -4.02 8.30
N PRO A 369 -10.56 -4.47 9.51
CA PRO A 369 -11.58 -5.01 10.42
C PRO A 369 -12.64 -3.93 10.66
N PRO A 370 -13.94 -4.30 10.73
CA PRO A 370 -14.96 -3.34 11.10
C PRO A 370 -14.55 -2.76 12.44
N ILE A 371 -14.55 -1.43 12.53
CA ILE A 371 -14.44 -0.72 13.80
C ILE A 371 -15.58 -1.27 14.67
N LEU A 372 -15.22 -2.20 15.55
CA LEU A 372 -16.04 -2.55 16.70
C LEU A 372 -16.05 -1.29 17.55
N HIS A 373 -17.03 -0.44 17.30
CA HIS A 373 -17.42 0.58 18.25
C HIS A 373 -17.70 -0.12 19.58
N ALA A 374 -16.78 0.03 20.52
CA ALA A 374 -17.11 -0.06 21.93
C ALA A 374 -18.01 1.15 22.24
N LEU A 375 -19.27 0.84 22.51
CA LEU A 375 -20.34 1.60 23.19
C LEU A 375 -20.20 3.13 23.31
#